data_AF-A0A011PNH3-F1
#
_entry.id   AF-A0A011PNH3-F1
#
_cell.length_a   1.000
_cell.length_b   1.000
_cell.length_c   1.000
_cell.angle_alpha   90.00
_cell.angle_beta   90.00
_cell.angle_gamma   90.00
#
_symmetry.space_group_name_H-M   'P 1'
#
loop_
_entity.id
_entity.type
_entity.pdbx_description
1 polymer ?
#
loop_
_entity_poly.entity_id
_entity_poly.type
_entity_poly.pdbx_seq_one_letter_code
_entity_poly.pdbx_strand_id
1 'polypeptide(L)'
;MIGPPDEAWQSAPEAFPAHELPRSEQPHRLQVVFHEPTQLDAPLLGELILPRFGPSSVAEFVFTPRRRAAFAGRVSVLHRGRVLQTVLIHARVAAADEALAAGSAGEAIRQQVEARVRQHWGELGARRRFDAAFILNHSNEQRPLLTGVAGKRAWAKDLSGIEEPIASINQLLSDVAHSVADYSAGLTSGDNRKLFVKLARLGADLYSSLVIDNLQPLQRAGMDVDEATHIQLVSTRADAVVPFEFIYQYLPPDDDAGVDFCPNALQALADGACTQGCAGQQEPRRHVCPMGFWGLRKVIERHVYNPAIDVPDQAEVIVQAEPVGTRVRLQLDQGALVGYSQEVKASDVAPLLAALREQLPETVHVAGNWDEWKQSVSGSHPSLLVAFPHNTGERQDIALEIGGVAFKTLRLPREYVHVDGAYPLLLLLGCDTASSAQQYANHIRYFRQAGAAVIVSTIATVFGPHAVRVGEKLLEVLLAIHRQSTADEQSGAPRQPDAVPCLGEALREAKRQALRESLPMALCVVAFGDADWRL
;
A
#
# COMPACT_ATOMS: atom_id res chain seq x y z
N MET A 1 -24.01 -7.63 4.21
CA MET A 1 -23.74 -7.47 2.77
C MET A 1 -24.16 -6.08 2.32
N ILE A 2 -23.66 -5.60 1.19
CA ILE A 2 -23.86 -4.23 0.70
C ILE A 2 -25.33 -4.03 0.30
N GLY A 3 -26.02 -3.15 1.01
CA GLY A 3 -27.45 -2.90 0.90
C GLY A 3 -28.11 -2.83 2.29
N PRO A 4 -29.28 -2.19 2.42
CA PRO A 4 -30.05 -2.18 3.67
C PRO A 4 -30.38 -3.62 4.14
N PRO A 5 -30.53 -3.84 5.46
CA PRO A 5 -30.91 -5.14 6.00
C PRO A 5 -32.29 -5.57 5.49
N ASP A 6 -32.45 -6.88 5.29
CA ASP A 6 -33.66 -7.55 4.82
C ASP A 6 -33.88 -8.80 5.67
N GLU A 7 -35.11 -9.03 6.14
CA GLU A 7 -35.46 -10.19 6.99
C GLU A 7 -35.23 -11.54 6.29
N ALA A 8 -35.21 -11.56 4.96
CA ALA A 8 -34.94 -12.76 4.18
C ALA A 8 -33.45 -13.15 4.12
N TRP A 9 -32.54 -12.25 4.54
CA TRP A 9 -31.10 -12.42 4.34
C TRP A 9 -30.29 -12.23 5.63
N GLN A 10 -29.26 -13.06 5.82
CA GLN A 10 -28.26 -12.79 6.84
C GLN A 10 -27.47 -11.52 6.48
N SER A 11 -27.66 -10.47 7.28
CA SER A 11 -26.99 -9.19 7.10
C SER A 11 -25.64 -9.16 7.81
N ALA A 12 -24.77 -8.23 7.39
CA ALA A 12 -23.55 -7.98 8.15
C ALA A 12 -23.92 -7.36 9.52
N PRO A 13 -23.09 -7.51 10.57
CA PRO A 13 -23.41 -7.01 11.91
C PRO A 13 -23.69 -5.50 11.97
N GLU A 14 -23.07 -4.73 11.08
CA GLU A 14 -23.28 -3.28 10.99
C GLU A 14 -24.14 -2.91 9.78
N ALA A 15 -24.96 -1.87 9.96
CA ALA A 15 -25.85 -1.35 8.93
C ALA A 15 -25.08 -0.74 7.76
N PHE A 16 -25.55 -1.00 6.54
CA PHE A 16 -25.02 -0.38 5.33
C PHE A 16 -25.40 1.12 5.28
N PRO A 17 -24.45 2.05 5.06
CA PRO A 17 -24.73 3.49 5.05
C PRO A 17 -25.36 3.94 3.72
N ALA A 18 -26.56 3.44 3.40
CA ALA A 18 -27.25 3.74 2.13
C ALA A 18 -27.49 5.25 1.93
N HIS A 19 -27.65 6.00 3.01
CA HIS A 19 -27.84 7.45 3.00
C HIS A 19 -26.61 8.21 2.47
N GLU A 20 -25.42 7.59 2.49
CA GLU A 20 -24.22 8.17 1.93
C GLU A 20 -24.10 7.94 0.42
N LEU A 21 -24.91 7.11 -0.23
CA LEU A 21 -24.69 6.84 -1.66
C LEU A 21 -24.82 8.12 -2.52
N PRO A 22 -24.03 8.24 -3.62
CA PRO A 22 -24.05 9.44 -4.45
C PRO A 22 -25.46 9.74 -4.94
N ARG A 23 -25.81 11.03 -5.02
CA ARG A 23 -27.14 11.47 -5.50
C ARG A 23 -27.39 11.19 -6.98
N SER A 24 -26.43 10.63 -7.70
CA SER A 24 -26.56 10.18 -9.09
C SER A 24 -27.71 9.17 -9.23
N GLU A 25 -28.45 9.27 -10.33
CA GLU A 25 -29.47 8.27 -10.66
C GLU A 25 -28.88 6.97 -11.22
N GLN A 26 -27.61 6.96 -11.63
CA GLN A 26 -26.99 5.77 -12.20
C GLN A 26 -26.57 4.78 -11.11
N PRO A 27 -26.94 3.49 -11.24
CA PRO A 27 -26.53 2.48 -10.29
C PRO A 27 -25.04 2.15 -10.41
N HIS A 28 -24.43 1.75 -9.30
CA HIS A 28 -23.03 1.34 -9.26
C HIS A 28 -22.90 -0.16 -9.57
N ARG A 29 -22.03 -0.51 -10.53
CA ARG A 29 -21.66 -1.90 -10.78
C ARG A 29 -20.51 -2.29 -9.87
N LEU A 30 -20.75 -3.20 -8.94
CA LEU A 30 -19.71 -3.76 -8.08
C LEU A 30 -19.35 -5.17 -8.56
N GLN A 31 -18.09 -5.52 -8.42
CA GLN A 31 -17.60 -6.89 -8.64
C GLN A 31 -17.51 -7.61 -7.31
N VAL A 32 -17.91 -8.87 -7.29
CA VAL A 32 -17.85 -9.72 -6.11
C VAL A 32 -16.94 -10.88 -6.42
N VAL A 33 -15.98 -11.14 -5.54
CA VAL A 33 -15.08 -12.28 -5.63
C VAL A 33 -15.33 -13.15 -4.41
N PHE A 34 -15.60 -14.43 -4.64
CA PHE A 34 -15.74 -15.42 -3.59
C PHE A 34 -14.64 -16.47 -3.71
N HIS A 35 -13.94 -16.74 -2.61
CA HIS A 35 -12.89 -17.75 -2.60
C HIS A 35 -12.79 -18.45 -1.25
N GLU A 36 -12.88 -19.78 -1.28
CA GLU A 36 -12.49 -20.65 -0.17
C GLU A 36 -11.48 -21.67 -0.73
N PRO A 37 -10.20 -21.62 -0.31
CA PRO A 37 -9.09 -22.32 -0.96
C PRO A 37 -9.05 -23.84 -0.70
N THR A 38 -9.82 -24.35 0.27
CA THR A 38 -9.90 -25.79 0.57
C THR A 38 -11.04 -26.47 -0.19
N GLN A 39 -12.03 -25.71 -0.64
CA GLN A 39 -13.22 -26.16 -1.36
C GLN A 39 -13.17 -25.82 -2.86
N LEU A 40 -12.47 -24.75 -3.26
CA LEU A 40 -12.41 -24.25 -4.64
C LEU A 40 -10.96 -24.13 -5.14
N ASP A 41 -10.72 -24.55 -6.39
CA ASP A 41 -9.39 -24.43 -7.02
C ASP A 41 -9.10 -23.01 -7.52
N ALA A 42 -10.16 -22.24 -7.79
CA ALA A 42 -10.08 -20.87 -8.28
C ALA A 42 -11.20 -20.02 -7.68
N PRO A 43 -10.96 -18.70 -7.51
CA PRO A 43 -12.02 -17.77 -7.09
C PRO A 43 -13.18 -17.72 -8.08
N LEU A 44 -14.39 -17.59 -7.54
CA LEU A 44 -15.60 -17.31 -8.32
C LEU A 44 -15.80 -15.80 -8.42
N LEU A 45 -16.25 -15.33 -9.59
CA LEU A 45 -16.50 -13.92 -9.87
C LEU A 45 -17.98 -13.69 -10.18
N GLY A 46 -18.57 -12.68 -9.55
CA GLY A 46 -19.93 -12.23 -9.79
C GLY A 46 -19.98 -10.71 -9.91
N GLU A 47 -21.14 -10.19 -10.31
CA GLU A 47 -21.39 -8.76 -10.34
C GLU A 47 -22.69 -8.47 -9.60
N LEU A 48 -22.72 -7.34 -8.90
CA LEU A 48 -23.93 -6.82 -8.29
C LEU A 48 -24.15 -5.37 -8.70
N ILE A 49 -25.41 -5.01 -8.85
CA ILE A 49 -25.86 -3.66 -9.15
C ILE A 49 -26.34 -3.05 -7.84
N LEU A 50 -25.65 -2.03 -7.38
CA LEU A 50 -26.03 -1.24 -6.21
C LEU A 50 -26.83 -0.02 -6.69
N PRO A 51 -28.17 -0.02 -6.57
CA PRO A 51 -28.97 1.14 -6.89
C PRO A 51 -28.78 2.23 -5.83
N ARG A 52 -29.28 3.43 -6.14
CA ARG A 52 -29.31 4.55 -5.20
C ARG A 52 -30.15 4.25 -3.96
N PHE A 53 -31.29 3.57 -4.14
CA PHE A 53 -32.22 3.24 -3.07
C PHE A 53 -32.58 1.76 -3.12
N GLY A 54 -32.77 1.16 -1.94
CA GLY A 54 -33.16 -0.24 -1.80
C GLY A 54 -31.99 -1.21 -1.85
N PRO A 55 -32.29 -2.52 -1.86
CA PRO A 55 -31.29 -3.58 -1.88
C PRO A 55 -30.53 -3.61 -3.21
N SER A 56 -29.30 -4.12 -3.16
CA SER A 56 -28.53 -4.46 -4.36
C SER A 56 -29.16 -5.64 -5.10
N SER A 57 -28.79 -5.84 -6.37
CA SER A 57 -29.09 -7.09 -7.07
C SER A 57 -28.35 -8.26 -6.45
N VAL A 58 -28.87 -9.48 -6.64
CA VAL A 58 -28.24 -10.71 -6.13
C VAL A 58 -27.10 -11.17 -7.05
N ALA A 59 -25.97 -11.53 -6.45
CA ALA A 59 -24.92 -12.31 -7.09
C ALA A 59 -24.92 -13.71 -6.47
N GLU A 60 -25.14 -14.75 -7.28
CA GLU A 60 -25.26 -16.13 -6.82
C GLU A 60 -23.98 -16.93 -7.11
N PHE A 61 -23.49 -17.64 -6.11
CA PHE A 61 -22.34 -18.55 -6.23
C PHE A 61 -22.77 -19.96 -5.81
N VAL A 62 -22.77 -20.89 -6.75
CA VAL A 62 -23.16 -22.29 -6.50
C VAL A 62 -21.95 -23.18 -6.67
N PHE A 63 -21.65 -23.98 -5.64
CA PHE A 63 -20.60 -25.00 -5.68
C PHE A 63 -20.93 -26.14 -4.73
N THR A 64 -20.32 -27.30 -4.98
CA THR A 64 -20.42 -28.46 -4.09
C THR A 64 -19.17 -28.53 -3.21
N PRO A 65 -19.30 -28.47 -1.87
CA PRO A 65 -18.17 -28.68 -0.98
C PRO A 65 -17.49 -30.02 -1.24
N ARG A 66 -16.15 -30.02 -1.27
CA ARG A 66 -15.31 -31.18 -1.61
C ARG A 66 -14.69 -31.82 -0.38
N ARG A 67 -14.48 -31.08 0.71
CA ARG A 67 -13.78 -31.55 1.92
C ARG A 67 -14.62 -31.28 3.17
N ARG A 68 -14.71 -32.27 4.05
CA ARG A 68 -15.30 -32.11 5.39
C ARG A 68 -14.29 -31.41 6.29
N ALA A 69 -14.54 -30.15 6.62
CA ALA A 69 -13.64 -29.32 7.40
C ALA A 69 -14.36 -28.06 7.91
N ALA A 70 -13.67 -27.30 8.76
CA ALA A 70 -14.04 -25.91 9.01
C ALA A 70 -13.97 -25.11 7.70
N PHE A 71 -14.96 -24.26 7.48
CA PHE A 71 -15.13 -23.47 6.27
C PHE A 71 -14.87 -22.00 6.57
N ALA A 72 -14.02 -21.34 5.79
CA ALA A 72 -13.73 -19.91 5.92
C ALA A 72 -13.66 -19.25 4.53
N GLY A 73 -14.83 -19.05 3.92
CA GLY A 73 -14.92 -18.44 2.58
C GLY A 73 -14.83 -16.92 2.65
N ARG A 74 -14.03 -16.31 1.78
CA ARG A 74 -13.90 -14.85 1.70
C ARG A 74 -14.74 -14.30 0.56
N VAL A 75 -15.53 -13.28 0.87
CA VAL A 75 -16.24 -12.45 -0.09
C VAL A 75 -15.57 -11.07 -0.14
N SER A 76 -15.09 -10.69 -1.30
CA SER A 76 -14.46 -9.39 -1.55
C SER A 76 -15.32 -8.59 -2.51
N VAL A 77 -15.63 -7.34 -2.17
CA VAL A 77 -16.39 -6.45 -3.05
C VAL A 77 -15.51 -5.33 -3.56
N LEU A 78 -15.55 -5.12 -4.88
CA LEU A 78 -14.73 -4.14 -5.58
C LEU A 78 -15.60 -3.18 -6.39
N HIS A 79 -15.14 -1.95 -6.53
CA HIS A 79 -15.67 -0.97 -7.48
C HIS A 79 -14.52 -0.39 -8.31
N ARG A 80 -14.67 -0.38 -9.64
CA ARG A 80 -13.66 0.13 -10.59
C ARG A 80 -12.25 -0.44 -10.33
N GLY A 81 -12.16 -1.75 -10.06
CA GLY A 81 -10.89 -2.44 -9.82
C GLY A 81 -10.26 -2.20 -8.43
N ARG A 82 -10.99 -1.58 -7.49
CA ARG A 82 -10.53 -1.32 -6.12
C ARG A 82 -11.45 -2.00 -5.12
N VAL A 83 -10.87 -2.74 -4.19
CA VAL A 83 -11.55 -3.34 -3.04
C VAL A 83 -12.14 -2.25 -2.16
N LEU A 84 -13.40 -2.46 -1.78
CA LEU A 84 -14.14 -1.64 -0.81
C LEU A 84 -14.16 -2.34 0.55
N GLN A 85 -14.42 -3.65 0.55
CA GLN A 85 -14.59 -4.43 1.76
C GLN A 85 -14.32 -5.92 1.49
N THR A 86 -13.83 -6.63 2.50
CA THR A 86 -13.82 -8.09 2.56
C THR A 86 -14.59 -8.60 3.79
N VAL A 87 -15.27 -9.73 3.62
CA VAL A 87 -16.08 -10.41 4.64
C VAL A 87 -15.71 -11.89 4.64
N LEU A 88 -15.54 -12.46 5.82
CA LEU A 88 -15.37 -13.90 6.02
C LEU A 88 -16.71 -14.55 6.36
N ILE A 89 -16.98 -15.67 5.71
CA ILE A 89 -18.09 -16.58 5.98
C ILE A 89 -17.51 -17.80 6.69
N HIS A 90 -17.83 -17.94 7.96
CA HIS A 90 -17.44 -19.07 8.79
C HIS A 90 -18.58 -20.08 8.88
N ALA A 91 -18.27 -21.35 8.64
CA ALA A 91 -19.20 -22.46 8.78
C ALA A 91 -18.42 -23.76 9.01
N ARG A 92 -19.13 -24.89 9.01
CA ARG A 92 -18.52 -26.23 8.99
C ARG A 92 -19.15 -27.08 7.90
N VAL A 93 -18.31 -27.70 7.07
CA VAL A 93 -18.75 -28.71 6.10
C VAL A 93 -18.75 -30.06 6.82
N ALA A 94 -19.93 -30.62 7.02
CA ALA A 94 -20.14 -31.92 7.68
C ALA A 94 -20.87 -32.90 6.77
N ALA A 95 -20.92 -34.17 7.16
CA ALA A 95 -21.77 -35.14 6.50
C ALA A 95 -23.26 -34.83 6.75
N ALA A 96 -24.14 -35.30 5.87
CA ALA A 96 -25.58 -35.00 5.98
C ALA A 96 -26.19 -35.57 7.28
N ASP A 97 -25.79 -36.77 7.67
CA ASP A 97 -26.18 -37.45 8.92
C ASP A 97 -25.64 -36.72 10.16
N GLU A 98 -24.40 -36.25 10.13
CA GLU A 98 -23.81 -35.43 11.20
C GLU A 98 -24.55 -34.09 11.37
N ALA A 99 -24.90 -33.43 10.27
CA ALA A 99 -25.63 -32.17 10.28
C ALA A 99 -27.08 -32.35 10.79
N LEU A 100 -27.75 -33.44 10.40
CA LEU A 100 -29.08 -33.81 10.89
C LEU A 100 -29.08 -34.12 12.38
N ALA A 101 -28.05 -34.82 12.88
CA ALA A 101 -27.90 -35.14 14.30
C ALA A 101 -27.61 -33.90 15.16
N ALA A 102 -26.88 -32.93 14.63
CA ALA A 102 -26.61 -31.67 15.32
C ALA A 102 -27.84 -30.75 15.44
N GLY A 103 -28.87 -30.93 14.60
CA GLY A 103 -30.09 -30.12 14.61
C GLY A 103 -29.80 -28.61 14.56
N SER A 104 -30.60 -27.82 15.29
CA SER A 104 -30.38 -26.36 15.46
C SER A 104 -29.23 -26.00 16.42
N ALA A 105 -28.51 -26.99 16.97
CA ALA A 105 -27.32 -26.80 17.78
C ALA A 105 -26.00 -26.87 16.96
N GLY A 106 -26.08 -27.13 15.65
CA GLY A 106 -24.92 -27.06 14.76
C GLY A 106 -24.32 -25.65 14.67
N GLU A 107 -23.04 -25.56 14.27
CA GLU A 107 -22.38 -24.27 14.03
C GLU A 107 -23.10 -23.53 12.90
N ALA A 108 -23.86 -22.48 13.27
CA ALA A 108 -24.52 -21.61 12.31
C ALA A 108 -23.50 -20.93 11.39
N ILE A 109 -23.91 -20.64 10.15
CA ILE A 109 -23.15 -19.78 9.25
C ILE A 109 -23.00 -18.40 9.92
N ARG A 110 -21.77 -17.95 10.12
CA ARG A 110 -21.45 -16.65 10.70
C ARG A 110 -20.71 -15.79 9.69
N GLN A 111 -20.99 -14.49 9.71
CA GLN A 111 -20.29 -13.51 8.89
C GLN A 111 -19.44 -12.61 9.79
N GLN A 112 -18.20 -12.36 9.39
CA GLN A 112 -17.30 -11.43 10.07
C GLN A 112 -16.73 -10.46 9.04
N VAL A 113 -16.82 -9.16 9.32
CA VAL A 113 -16.12 -8.17 8.51
C VAL A 113 -14.62 -8.34 8.74
N GLU A 114 -13.86 -8.57 7.67
CA GLU A 114 -12.42 -8.79 7.75
C GLU A 114 -11.65 -7.49 7.50
N ALA A 115 -12.01 -6.74 6.47
CA ALA A 115 -11.41 -5.44 6.18
C ALA A 115 -12.44 -4.48 5.57
N ARG A 116 -12.45 -3.23 6.04
CA ARG A 116 -13.16 -2.11 5.39
C ARG A 116 -12.13 -1.16 4.83
N VAL A 117 -11.84 -1.33 3.54
CA VAL A 117 -10.87 -0.50 2.82
C VAL A 117 -11.40 0.92 2.66
N ARG A 118 -12.72 1.06 2.54
CA ARG A 118 -13.42 2.33 2.43
C ARG A 118 -14.60 2.41 3.38
N GLN A 119 -14.69 3.49 4.13
CA GLN A 119 -15.79 3.82 5.03
C GLN A 119 -16.87 4.64 4.31
N HIS A 120 -16.46 5.59 3.46
CA HIS A 120 -17.40 6.55 2.85
C HIS A 120 -17.91 6.13 1.47
N TRP A 121 -19.22 6.16 1.29
CA TRP A 121 -19.87 5.73 0.03
C TRP A 121 -20.33 6.91 -0.86
N GLY A 122 -20.27 8.14 -0.31
CA GLY A 122 -20.56 9.47 -0.92
C GLY A 122 -20.20 9.69 -2.38
N GLU A 123 -19.01 9.24 -2.74
CA GLU A 123 -18.32 9.62 -3.97
C GLU A 123 -17.74 8.40 -4.69
N LEU A 124 -18.42 7.26 -4.56
CA LEU A 124 -17.95 5.99 -5.09
C LEU A 124 -17.58 6.08 -6.59
N GLY A 125 -18.32 6.88 -7.36
CA GLY A 125 -18.08 7.14 -8.79
C GLY A 125 -16.91 8.06 -9.13
N ALA A 126 -16.45 8.90 -8.20
CA ALA A 126 -15.38 9.88 -8.44
C ALA A 126 -13.96 9.28 -8.38
N ARG A 127 -13.84 8.05 -7.86
CA ARG A 127 -12.56 7.36 -7.70
C ARG A 127 -11.95 6.96 -9.05
N ARG A 128 -10.63 7.08 -9.14
CA ARG A 128 -9.89 6.57 -10.28
C ARG A 128 -10.09 5.05 -10.38
N ARG A 129 -10.18 4.57 -11.62
CA ARG A 129 -10.21 3.14 -11.90
C ARG A 129 -8.81 2.57 -11.74
N PHE A 130 -8.70 1.43 -11.06
CA PHE A 130 -7.46 0.68 -10.99
C PHE A 130 -7.56 -0.53 -11.93
N ASP A 131 -6.40 -0.95 -12.41
CA ASP A 131 -6.27 -2.02 -13.39
C ASP A 131 -6.33 -3.39 -12.71
N ALA A 132 -5.77 -3.47 -11.49
CA ALA A 132 -5.76 -4.68 -10.67
C ALA A 132 -5.86 -4.39 -9.17
N ALA A 133 -6.40 -5.36 -8.43
CA ALA A 133 -6.35 -5.44 -6.99
C ALA A 133 -5.78 -6.79 -6.53
N PHE A 134 -5.01 -6.76 -5.46
CA PHE A 134 -4.43 -7.94 -4.84
C PHE A 134 -4.79 -7.95 -3.36
N ILE A 135 -5.37 -9.05 -2.90
CA ILE A 135 -5.77 -9.24 -1.51
C ILE A 135 -4.83 -10.28 -0.91
N LEU A 136 -4.01 -9.85 0.05
CA LEU A 136 -3.05 -10.66 0.78
C LEU A 136 -3.66 -11.07 2.12
N ASN A 137 -3.77 -12.37 2.37
CA ASN A 137 -4.44 -12.89 3.54
C ASN A 137 -3.87 -14.26 3.94
N HIS A 138 -4.53 -14.93 4.89
CA HIS A 138 -4.28 -16.33 5.18
C HIS A 138 -5.57 -17.14 5.04
N SER A 139 -5.42 -18.43 4.72
CA SER A 139 -6.48 -19.42 4.84
C SER A 139 -6.79 -19.73 6.31
N ASN A 140 -7.86 -20.49 6.56
CA ASN A 140 -8.18 -21.01 7.89
C ASN A 140 -7.03 -21.84 8.50
N GLU A 141 -6.28 -22.54 7.64
CA GLU A 141 -5.10 -23.34 8.01
C GLU A 141 -3.83 -22.50 8.18
N GLN A 142 -3.93 -21.17 8.26
CA GLN A 142 -2.81 -20.23 8.36
C GLN A 142 -1.85 -20.26 7.16
N ARG A 143 -2.25 -20.82 6.01
CA ARG A 143 -1.45 -20.71 4.78
C ARG A 143 -1.56 -19.31 4.18
N PRO A 144 -0.45 -18.62 3.83
CA PRO A 144 -0.49 -17.30 3.24
C PRO A 144 -1.00 -17.39 1.79
N LEU A 145 -1.94 -16.52 1.44
CA LEU A 145 -2.60 -16.54 0.13
C LEU A 145 -2.68 -15.15 -0.47
N LEU A 146 -2.60 -15.11 -1.80
CA LEU A 146 -2.92 -13.96 -2.62
C LEU A 146 -4.18 -14.27 -3.43
N THR A 147 -5.11 -13.32 -3.46
CA THR A 147 -6.20 -13.30 -4.45
C THR A 147 -6.03 -12.08 -5.34
N GLY A 148 -5.73 -12.30 -6.62
CA GLY A 148 -5.63 -11.25 -7.63
C GLY A 148 -6.95 -11.06 -8.34
N VAL A 149 -7.31 -9.82 -8.62
CA VAL A 149 -8.52 -9.44 -9.37
C VAL A 149 -8.14 -8.37 -10.39
N ALA A 150 -8.45 -8.60 -11.65
CA ALA A 150 -8.27 -7.59 -12.69
C ALA A 150 -9.27 -7.82 -13.82
N GLY A 151 -9.76 -6.72 -14.41
CA GLY A 151 -10.84 -6.79 -15.40
C GLY A 151 -12.01 -7.65 -14.89
N LYS A 152 -12.36 -8.73 -15.60
CA LYS A 152 -13.42 -9.69 -15.22
C LYS A 152 -12.85 -11.05 -14.79
N ARG A 153 -11.69 -11.06 -14.16
CA ARG A 153 -11.00 -12.29 -13.74
C ARG A 153 -10.50 -12.16 -12.32
N ALA A 154 -10.51 -13.30 -11.64
CA ALA A 154 -9.88 -13.47 -10.35
C ALA A 154 -9.09 -14.77 -10.35
N TRP A 155 -7.97 -14.77 -9.63
CA TRP A 155 -7.14 -15.94 -9.43
C TRP A 155 -6.62 -15.95 -7.99
N ALA A 156 -6.16 -17.10 -7.54
CA ALA A 156 -5.52 -17.23 -6.24
C ALA A 156 -4.19 -17.95 -6.35
N LYS A 157 -3.27 -17.62 -5.45
CA LYS A 157 -1.94 -18.20 -5.38
C LYS A 157 -1.59 -18.46 -3.92
N ASP A 158 -1.05 -19.65 -3.67
CA ASP A 158 -0.37 -19.96 -2.40
C ASP A 158 0.97 -19.23 -2.37
N LEU A 159 1.18 -18.46 -1.32
CA LEU A 159 2.39 -17.66 -1.14
C LEU A 159 3.46 -18.40 -0.34
N SER A 160 3.21 -19.64 0.08
CA SER A 160 4.22 -20.45 0.76
C SER A 160 5.46 -20.60 -0.14
N GLY A 161 6.63 -20.25 0.37
CA GLY A 161 7.90 -20.30 -0.35
C GLY A 161 8.41 -18.94 -0.86
N ILE A 162 7.61 -17.87 -0.81
CA ILE A 162 8.08 -16.53 -1.22
C ILE A 162 8.96 -15.86 -0.15
N GLU A 163 9.08 -16.45 1.03
CA GLU A 163 9.82 -15.89 2.17
C GLU A 163 11.32 -15.76 1.86
N GLU A 164 11.90 -16.70 1.12
CA GLU A 164 13.33 -16.70 0.78
C GLU A 164 13.71 -15.55 -0.16
N PRO A 165 13.01 -15.32 -1.30
CA PRO A 165 13.24 -14.13 -2.13
C PRO A 165 13.07 -12.81 -1.35
N ILE A 166 12.07 -12.72 -0.46
CA ILE A 166 11.84 -11.53 0.37
C ILE A 166 13.01 -11.31 1.35
N ALA A 167 13.43 -12.35 2.06
CA ALA A 167 14.56 -12.29 2.97
C ALA A 167 15.85 -11.89 2.24
N SER A 168 16.06 -12.42 1.03
CA SER A 168 17.23 -12.10 0.20
C SER A 168 17.22 -10.63 -0.26
N ILE A 169 16.06 -10.09 -0.65
CA ILE A 169 15.92 -8.66 -0.98
C ILE A 169 16.28 -7.80 0.23
N ASN A 170 15.76 -8.14 1.42
CA ASN A 170 16.06 -7.40 2.65
C ASN A 170 17.55 -7.45 3.03
N GLN A 171 18.19 -8.61 2.85
CA GLN A 171 19.62 -8.73 3.11
C GLN A 171 20.43 -7.83 2.18
N LEU A 172 20.14 -7.83 0.87
CA LEU A 172 20.83 -6.97 -0.09
C LEU A 172 20.70 -5.48 0.25
N LEU A 173 19.52 -5.05 0.69
CA LEU A 173 19.26 -3.67 1.05
C LEU A 173 19.93 -3.28 2.37
N SER A 174 20.00 -4.23 3.32
CA SER A 174 20.75 -4.07 4.56
C SER A 174 22.25 -3.92 4.29
N ASP A 175 22.82 -4.70 3.37
CA ASP A 175 24.23 -4.58 2.98
C ASP A 175 24.53 -3.19 2.39
N VAL A 176 23.63 -2.66 1.55
CA VAL A 176 23.74 -1.30 0.99
C VAL A 176 23.71 -0.24 2.08
N ALA A 177 22.85 -0.43 3.09
CA ALA A 177 22.74 0.47 4.23
C ALA A 177 24.07 0.56 5.02
N HIS A 178 24.86 -0.51 5.07
CA HIS A 178 26.16 -0.54 5.76
C HIS A 178 27.35 -0.06 4.92
N SER A 179 27.20 0.08 3.59
CA SER A 179 28.29 0.39 2.65
C SER A 179 27.99 1.61 1.77
N VAL A 180 27.53 2.70 2.39
CA VAL A 180 27.06 3.93 1.71
C VAL A 180 27.99 4.48 0.63
N ALA A 181 29.30 4.54 0.91
CA ALA A 181 30.27 5.15 -0.01
C ALA A 181 30.26 4.47 -1.39
N ASP A 182 30.04 3.15 -1.42
CA ASP A 182 30.14 2.30 -2.61
C ASP A 182 28.99 2.56 -3.62
N TYR A 183 27.91 3.22 -3.19
CA TYR A 183 26.70 3.49 -3.97
C TYR A 183 26.49 4.99 -4.28
N SER A 184 27.44 5.84 -3.89
CA SER A 184 27.32 7.31 -3.98
C SER A 184 27.82 7.92 -5.30
N ALA A 185 28.56 7.16 -6.11
CA ALA A 185 29.25 7.63 -7.32
C ALA A 185 28.35 7.77 -8.57
N GLY A 186 27.03 7.60 -8.43
CA GLY A 186 26.06 7.62 -9.53
C GLY A 186 25.35 6.29 -9.73
N LEU A 187 24.09 6.34 -10.17
CA LEU A 187 23.23 5.15 -10.30
C LEU A 187 23.85 4.09 -11.22
N THR A 188 24.47 4.52 -12.32
CA THR A 188 25.06 3.62 -13.33
C THR A 188 26.54 3.31 -13.08
N SER A 189 27.03 3.58 -11.88
CA SER A 189 28.45 3.50 -11.50
C SER A 189 28.63 2.81 -10.15
N GLY A 190 29.87 2.45 -9.83
CA GLY A 190 30.18 1.76 -8.57
C GLY A 190 29.45 0.43 -8.42
N ASP A 191 29.05 0.12 -7.19
CA ASP A 191 28.41 -1.17 -6.86
C ASP A 191 26.90 -1.20 -7.12
N ASN A 192 26.29 -0.07 -7.52
CA ASN A 192 24.88 -0.03 -7.92
C ASN A 192 24.57 -1.06 -9.01
N ARG A 193 25.49 -1.30 -9.94
CA ARG A 193 25.29 -2.31 -11.00
C ARG A 193 25.05 -3.70 -10.43
N LYS A 194 25.91 -4.13 -9.50
CA LYS A 194 25.80 -5.45 -8.86
C LYS A 194 24.51 -5.56 -8.05
N LEU A 195 24.16 -4.50 -7.32
CA LEU A 195 22.90 -4.43 -6.56
C LEU A 195 21.69 -4.63 -7.47
N PHE A 196 21.60 -3.83 -8.55
CA PHE A 196 20.44 -3.87 -9.45
C PHE A 196 20.33 -5.19 -10.20
N VAL A 197 21.44 -5.81 -10.62
CA VAL A 197 21.42 -7.15 -11.24
C VAL A 197 20.82 -8.18 -10.27
N LYS A 198 21.29 -8.20 -9.02
CA LYS A 198 20.76 -9.13 -8.00
C LYS A 198 19.29 -8.87 -7.69
N LEU A 199 18.91 -7.60 -7.49
CA LEU A 199 17.51 -7.22 -7.24
C LEU A 199 16.60 -7.57 -8.42
N ALA A 200 17.05 -7.39 -9.67
CA ALA A 200 16.28 -7.72 -10.85
C ALA A 200 16.02 -9.23 -10.96
N ARG A 201 17.02 -10.05 -10.60
CA ARG A 201 16.89 -11.52 -10.60
C ARG A 201 15.94 -12.01 -9.51
N LEU A 202 16.09 -11.53 -8.27
CA LEU A 202 15.15 -11.83 -7.17
C LEU A 202 13.73 -11.32 -7.47
N GLY A 203 13.64 -10.12 -8.04
CA GLY A 203 12.38 -9.53 -8.47
C GLY A 203 11.70 -10.30 -9.60
N ALA A 204 12.47 -10.91 -10.49
CA ALA A 204 11.96 -11.76 -11.56
C ALA A 204 11.48 -13.11 -11.03
N ASP A 205 12.08 -13.62 -9.95
CA ASP A 205 11.59 -14.80 -9.23
C ASP A 205 10.24 -14.51 -8.52
N LEU A 206 10.13 -13.36 -7.85
CA LEU A 206 8.85 -12.87 -7.33
C LEU A 206 7.81 -12.72 -8.44
N TYR A 207 8.18 -12.12 -9.57
CA TYR A 207 7.30 -11.99 -10.73
C TYR A 207 6.86 -13.36 -11.27
N SER A 208 7.77 -14.33 -11.33
CA SER A 208 7.47 -15.70 -11.76
C SER A 208 6.44 -16.35 -10.84
N SER A 209 6.69 -16.27 -9.53
CA SER A 209 5.85 -16.87 -8.49
C SER A 209 4.46 -16.24 -8.40
N LEU A 210 4.35 -14.91 -8.54
CA LEU A 210 3.12 -14.17 -8.27
C LEU A 210 2.30 -13.89 -9.53
N VAL A 211 2.94 -13.76 -10.68
CA VAL A 211 2.35 -13.20 -11.90
C VAL A 211 2.45 -14.16 -13.08
N ILE A 212 3.64 -14.63 -13.46
CA ILE A 212 3.87 -15.39 -14.72
C ILE A 212 2.95 -16.59 -14.87
N ASP A 213 2.82 -17.42 -13.83
CA ASP A 213 1.99 -18.64 -13.88
C ASP A 213 0.52 -18.35 -14.26
N ASN A 214 0.08 -17.12 -14.01
CA ASN A 214 -1.27 -16.67 -14.31
C ASN A 214 -1.35 -15.83 -15.59
N LEU A 215 -0.25 -15.27 -16.11
CA LEU A 215 -0.27 -14.35 -17.25
C LEU A 215 -0.92 -14.92 -18.51
N GLN A 216 -0.56 -16.12 -18.94
CA GLN A 216 -1.14 -16.71 -20.15
C GLN A 216 -2.67 -16.92 -20.03
N PRO A 217 -3.19 -17.52 -18.94
CA PRO A 217 -4.63 -17.53 -18.66
C PRO A 217 -5.28 -16.14 -18.63
N LEU A 218 -4.62 -15.15 -18.03
CA LEU A 218 -5.13 -13.78 -17.90
C LEU A 218 -5.16 -13.05 -19.26
N GLN A 219 -4.11 -13.17 -20.08
CA GLN A 219 -4.00 -12.57 -21.41
C GLN A 219 -5.03 -13.14 -22.38
N ARG A 220 -5.24 -14.47 -22.40
CA ARG A 220 -6.32 -15.09 -23.21
C ARG A 220 -7.71 -14.59 -22.82
N ALA A 221 -7.85 -14.03 -21.63
CA ALA A 221 -9.08 -13.44 -21.12
C ALA A 221 -9.17 -11.92 -21.31
N GLY A 222 -8.23 -11.31 -22.03
CA GLY A 222 -8.20 -9.87 -22.28
C GLY A 222 -7.65 -9.04 -21.12
N MET A 223 -6.82 -9.61 -20.25
CA MET A 223 -6.13 -8.89 -19.18
C MET A 223 -4.62 -8.96 -19.36
N ASP A 224 -3.96 -7.81 -19.26
CA ASP A 224 -2.51 -7.71 -19.14
C ASP A 224 -2.12 -6.98 -17.85
N VAL A 225 -1.53 -7.72 -16.90
CA VAL A 225 -1.05 -7.16 -15.63
C VAL A 225 0.22 -6.32 -15.83
N ASP A 226 0.99 -6.58 -16.90
CA ASP A 226 2.20 -5.82 -17.20
C ASP A 226 1.88 -4.42 -17.71
N GLU A 227 0.77 -4.27 -18.44
CA GLU A 227 0.20 -2.99 -18.88
C GLU A 227 -0.50 -2.20 -17.76
N ALA A 228 -0.78 -2.84 -16.60
CA ALA A 228 -1.41 -2.17 -15.47
C ALA A 228 -0.58 -0.95 -15.01
N THR A 229 -1.23 0.19 -14.81
CA THR A 229 -0.61 1.44 -14.36
C THR A 229 -0.95 1.74 -12.91
N HIS A 230 -2.12 1.30 -12.43
CA HIS A 230 -2.60 1.52 -11.06
C HIS A 230 -3.04 0.19 -10.45
N ILE A 231 -2.45 -0.17 -9.32
CA ILE A 231 -2.79 -1.40 -8.60
C ILE A 231 -3.06 -1.12 -7.11
N GLN A 232 -3.96 -1.90 -6.52
CA GLN A 232 -4.30 -1.81 -5.11
C GLN A 232 -3.87 -3.09 -4.38
N LEU A 233 -3.20 -2.95 -3.25
CA LEU A 233 -2.84 -4.03 -2.35
C LEU A 233 -3.64 -3.87 -1.06
N VAL A 234 -4.33 -4.94 -0.67
CA VAL A 234 -5.07 -5.01 0.59
C VAL A 234 -4.55 -6.20 1.38
N SER A 235 -3.72 -5.92 2.39
CA SER A 235 -3.29 -6.94 3.34
C SER A 235 -4.30 -7.00 4.47
N THR A 236 -5.02 -8.11 4.61
CA THR A 236 -5.97 -8.33 5.72
C THR A 236 -5.29 -8.88 6.97
N ARG A 237 -3.98 -9.09 6.91
CA ARG A 237 -3.11 -9.36 8.05
C ARG A 237 -1.80 -8.58 7.92
N ALA A 238 -1.29 -8.13 9.06
CA ALA A 238 -0.09 -7.30 9.12
C ALA A 238 1.21 -8.08 8.81
N ASP A 239 1.19 -9.41 8.86
CA ASP A 239 2.32 -10.30 8.52
C ASP A 239 2.35 -10.70 7.04
N ALA A 240 1.32 -10.37 6.26
CA ALA A 240 1.20 -10.72 4.84
C ALA A 240 1.68 -9.57 3.93
N VAL A 241 2.86 -8.98 4.22
CA VAL A 241 3.42 -7.89 3.40
C VAL A 241 4.35 -8.46 2.34
N VAL A 242 3.96 -8.29 1.08
CA VAL A 242 4.76 -8.70 -0.08
C VAL A 242 5.35 -7.45 -0.75
N PRO A 243 6.67 -7.42 -1.05
CA PRO A 243 7.35 -6.25 -1.59
C PRO A 243 7.09 -6.08 -3.09
N PHE A 244 5.85 -5.72 -3.46
CA PHE A 244 5.44 -5.53 -4.85
C PHE A 244 6.28 -4.51 -5.62
N GLU A 245 6.94 -3.56 -4.93
CA GLU A 245 7.90 -2.61 -5.53
C GLU A 245 9.00 -3.33 -6.31
N PHE A 246 9.46 -4.45 -5.76
CA PHE A 246 10.62 -5.19 -6.24
C PHE A 246 10.26 -6.24 -7.29
N ILE A 247 8.98 -6.41 -7.63
CA ILE A 247 8.57 -7.25 -8.75
C ILE A 247 9.21 -6.69 -10.03
N TYR A 248 10.05 -7.50 -10.67
CA TYR A 248 10.79 -7.16 -11.88
C TYR A 248 10.14 -7.85 -13.08
N GLN A 249 9.50 -7.07 -13.95
CA GLN A 249 8.67 -7.60 -15.04
C GLN A 249 9.43 -7.79 -16.36
N TYR A 250 10.65 -7.26 -16.47
CA TYR A 250 11.48 -7.49 -17.66
C TYR A 250 12.18 -8.84 -17.54
N LEU A 251 12.66 -9.37 -18.67
CA LEU A 251 13.53 -10.54 -18.63
C LEU A 251 14.74 -10.20 -17.75
N PRO A 252 15.07 -11.04 -16.74
CA PRO A 252 16.19 -10.74 -15.86
C PRO A 252 17.52 -10.78 -16.63
N PRO A 253 18.48 -9.92 -16.26
CA PRO A 253 19.83 -10.00 -16.81
C PRO A 253 20.52 -11.32 -16.43
N ASP A 254 21.54 -11.70 -17.19
CA ASP A 254 22.43 -12.81 -16.84
C ASP A 254 23.21 -12.49 -15.54
N ASP A 255 23.81 -13.51 -14.92
CA ASP A 255 24.57 -13.37 -13.66
C ASP A 255 26.08 -13.38 -13.94
N ASP A 256 26.50 -12.56 -14.91
CA ASP A 256 27.90 -12.46 -15.31
C ASP A 256 28.43 -11.04 -15.22
N ALA A 257 29.76 -10.91 -15.24
CA ALA A 257 30.44 -9.63 -15.10
C ALA A 257 30.27 -8.69 -16.32
N GLY A 258 29.73 -9.19 -17.44
CA GLY A 258 29.50 -8.47 -18.68
C GLY A 258 28.12 -7.82 -18.78
N VAL A 259 27.29 -7.93 -17.74
CA VAL A 259 26.03 -7.18 -17.65
C VAL A 259 26.30 -5.74 -17.23
N ASP A 260 25.76 -4.81 -18.01
CA ASP A 260 25.83 -3.37 -17.74
C ASP A 260 24.46 -2.78 -17.40
N PHE A 261 24.41 -1.54 -16.95
CA PHE A 261 23.14 -0.81 -16.94
C PHE A 261 22.68 -0.56 -18.37
N CYS A 262 21.37 -0.61 -18.60
CA CYS A 262 20.81 -0.12 -19.85
C CYS A 262 21.26 1.35 -20.08
N PRO A 263 21.93 1.68 -21.20
CA PRO A 263 22.36 3.05 -21.49
C PRO A 263 21.22 4.07 -21.49
N ASN A 264 19.99 3.63 -21.73
CA ASN A 264 18.79 4.47 -21.72
C ASN A 264 18.14 4.59 -20.34
N ALA A 265 18.69 3.97 -19.29
CA ALA A 265 18.04 3.89 -17.96
C ALA A 265 17.77 5.27 -17.33
N LEU A 266 18.74 6.18 -17.35
CA LEU A 266 18.58 7.51 -16.76
C LEU A 266 17.53 8.35 -17.49
N GLN A 267 17.49 8.26 -18.82
CA GLN A 267 16.47 8.92 -19.63
C GLN A 267 15.09 8.30 -19.38
N ALA A 268 15.00 6.97 -19.31
CA ALA A 268 13.75 6.27 -19.04
C ALA A 268 13.18 6.58 -17.65
N LEU A 269 14.05 6.79 -16.65
CA LEU A 269 13.64 7.29 -15.33
C LEU A 269 13.10 8.72 -15.40
N ALA A 270 13.71 9.59 -16.23
CA ALA A 270 13.27 10.97 -16.40
C ALA A 270 11.92 11.06 -17.14
N ASP A 271 11.74 10.26 -18.19
CA ASP A 271 10.52 10.24 -19.00
C ASP A 271 9.40 9.40 -18.37
N GLY A 272 9.75 8.58 -17.39
CA GLY A 272 8.83 7.66 -16.74
C GLY A 272 8.42 6.46 -17.59
N ALA A 273 9.05 6.26 -18.74
CA ALA A 273 8.82 5.16 -19.66
C ALA A 273 10.12 4.85 -20.43
N CYS A 274 10.27 3.60 -20.88
CA CYS A 274 11.36 3.22 -21.76
C CYS A 274 11.08 3.68 -23.19
N THR A 275 12.09 4.19 -23.89
CA THR A 275 12.01 4.41 -25.33
C THR A 275 11.81 3.09 -26.06
N GLN A 276 11.03 3.09 -27.15
CA GLN A 276 10.84 1.88 -27.95
C GLN A 276 12.17 1.44 -28.56
N GLY A 277 12.47 0.15 -28.44
CA GLY A 277 13.70 -0.44 -28.96
C GLY A 277 14.96 0.01 -28.20
N CYS A 278 14.85 0.39 -26.91
CA CYS A 278 16.03 0.70 -26.11
C CYS A 278 16.97 -0.52 -25.99
N ALA A 279 18.24 -0.30 -25.65
CA ALA A 279 19.23 -1.37 -25.57
C ALA A 279 18.84 -2.48 -24.57
N GLY A 280 18.13 -2.12 -23.49
CA GLY A 280 17.61 -3.09 -22.51
C GLY A 280 16.44 -3.93 -23.04
N GLN A 281 15.74 -3.47 -24.07
CA GLN A 281 14.73 -4.28 -24.77
C GLN A 281 15.35 -5.16 -25.86
N GLN A 282 16.39 -4.67 -26.54
CA GLN A 282 17.08 -5.41 -27.60
C GLN A 282 17.96 -6.54 -27.04
N GLU A 283 18.70 -6.27 -25.96
CA GLU A 283 19.60 -7.21 -25.31
C GLU A 283 19.32 -7.27 -23.78
N PRO A 284 18.14 -7.75 -23.36
CA PRO A 284 17.72 -7.74 -21.95
C PRO A 284 18.61 -8.55 -21.03
N ARG A 285 19.24 -9.61 -21.56
CA ARG A 285 20.18 -10.44 -20.79
C ARG A 285 21.49 -9.70 -20.44
N ARG A 286 21.88 -8.73 -21.27
CA ARG A 286 23.13 -7.97 -21.10
C ARG A 286 22.94 -6.65 -20.35
N HIS A 287 21.69 -6.28 -20.06
CA HIS A 287 21.38 -4.98 -19.50
C HIS A 287 20.39 -5.07 -18.34
N VAL A 288 20.75 -4.49 -17.20
CA VAL A 288 19.81 -4.23 -16.11
C VAL A 288 19.16 -2.85 -16.26
N CYS A 289 17.84 -2.77 -16.08
CA CYS A 289 17.09 -1.52 -16.18
C CYS A 289 16.24 -1.30 -14.91
N PRO A 290 16.45 -0.20 -14.15
CA PRO A 290 15.61 0.13 -12.99
C PRO A 290 14.13 0.23 -13.34
N MET A 291 13.80 0.73 -14.54
CA MET A 291 12.43 0.80 -15.02
C MET A 291 11.78 -0.58 -15.15
N GLY A 292 12.51 -1.68 -14.94
CA GLY A 292 12.08 -3.06 -14.76
C GLY A 292 11.24 -3.34 -13.51
N PHE A 293 11.32 -2.48 -12.48
CA PHE A 293 10.62 -2.64 -11.20
C PHE A 293 9.21 -2.01 -11.20
N TRP A 294 8.24 -2.71 -10.62
CA TRP A 294 6.87 -2.22 -10.48
C TRP A 294 6.79 -0.92 -9.67
N GLY A 295 7.62 -0.79 -8.63
CA GLY A 295 7.67 0.41 -7.78
C GLY A 295 8.08 1.70 -8.51
N LEU A 296 8.60 1.61 -9.75
CA LEU A 296 8.95 2.75 -10.59
C LEU A 296 8.04 2.91 -11.81
N ARG A 297 7.15 1.95 -12.10
CA ARG A 297 6.25 2.01 -13.25
C ARG A 297 4.79 2.16 -12.86
N LYS A 298 4.39 1.53 -11.75
CA LYS A 298 3.00 1.45 -11.33
C LYS A 298 2.77 2.33 -10.12
N VAL A 299 1.57 2.87 -10.01
CA VAL A 299 1.05 3.41 -8.76
C VAL A 299 0.57 2.24 -7.93
N ILE A 300 1.10 2.10 -6.72
CA ILE A 300 0.79 0.99 -5.82
C ILE A 300 0.13 1.56 -4.57
N GLU A 301 -1.19 1.48 -4.51
CA GLU A 301 -1.97 1.83 -3.32
C GLU A 301 -1.91 0.69 -2.31
N ARG A 302 -1.65 0.98 -1.04
CA ARG A 302 -1.64 -0.05 0.01
C ARG A 302 -2.59 0.27 1.14
N HIS A 303 -3.25 -0.79 1.60
CA HIS A 303 -3.98 -0.81 2.85
C HIS A 303 -3.61 -2.04 3.67
N VAL A 304 -3.44 -1.85 4.97
CA VAL A 304 -3.16 -2.93 5.93
C VAL A 304 -4.24 -2.92 7.00
N TYR A 305 -4.91 -4.06 7.16
CA TYR A 305 -5.93 -4.32 8.17
C TYR A 305 -5.52 -5.53 9.01
N ASN A 306 -6.00 -5.60 10.24
CA ASN A 306 -5.92 -6.82 11.05
C ASN A 306 -7.23 -6.95 11.87
N PRO A 307 -8.07 -7.95 11.58
CA PRO A 307 -9.33 -8.18 12.30
C PRO A 307 -9.13 -8.80 13.69
N ALA A 308 -7.92 -9.26 14.05
CA ALA A 308 -7.66 -10.09 15.25
C ALA A 308 -7.62 -9.32 16.59
N ILE A 309 -8.13 -8.11 16.66
CA ILE A 309 -8.38 -7.43 17.93
C ILE A 309 -9.88 -7.23 18.00
N ASP A 310 -10.55 -8.08 18.77
CA ASP A 310 -11.90 -7.82 19.28
C ASP A 310 -11.91 -6.37 19.73
N VAL A 311 -12.65 -5.54 19.01
CA VAL A 311 -12.91 -4.15 19.41
C VAL A 311 -13.63 -4.29 20.76
N PRO A 312 -13.00 -4.02 21.92
CA PRO A 312 -13.74 -4.05 23.16
C PRO A 312 -14.84 -3.00 23.06
N ASP A 313 -15.97 -3.19 23.74
CA ASP A 313 -17.15 -2.30 23.75
C ASP A 313 -16.88 -0.83 24.14
N GLN A 314 -15.61 -0.42 24.26
CA GLN A 314 -15.13 0.93 24.60
C GLN A 314 -13.92 1.39 23.76
N ALA A 315 -13.64 0.77 22.60
CA ALA A 315 -12.52 1.21 21.76
C ALA A 315 -12.74 2.63 21.22
N GLU A 316 -11.73 3.47 21.40
CA GLU A 316 -11.59 4.79 20.79
C GLU A 316 -11.92 4.72 19.30
N VAL A 317 -12.80 5.61 18.85
CA VAL A 317 -13.24 5.74 17.45
C VAL A 317 -12.03 5.64 16.50
N ILE A 318 -12.03 4.66 15.59
CA ILE A 318 -11.00 4.54 14.56
C ILE A 318 -11.24 5.65 13.53
N VAL A 319 -10.25 6.53 13.31
CA VAL A 319 -10.33 7.54 12.25
C VAL A 319 -9.52 7.05 11.07
N GLN A 320 -10.18 6.82 9.95
CA GLN A 320 -9.51 6.52 8.70
C GLN A 320 -9.76 7.66 7.73
N ALA A 321 -8.73 8.45 7.46
CA ALA A 321 -8.80 9.55 6.52
C ALA A 321 -8.92 9.01 5.08
N GLU A 322 -9.86 9.60 4.33
CA GLU A 322 -10.19 9.28 2.93
C GLU A 322 -10.40 10.58 2.14
N PRO A 323 -10.02 10.62 0.84
CA PRO A 323 -10.31 11.75 -0.02
C PRO A 323 -11.82 11.76 -0.36
N VAL A 324 -12.58 12.58 0.35
CA VAL A 324 -14.03 12.77 0.15
C VAL A 324 -14.47 14.21 0.31
N GLY A 325 -15.43 14.65 -0.50
CA GLY A 325 -16.07 15.95 -0.37
C GLY A 325 -15.09 17.12 -0.50
N THR A 326 -15.09 18.01 0.48
CA THR A 326 -14.16 19.16 0.53
C THR A 326 -12.75 18.80 0.99
N ARG A 327 -12.51 17.55 1.41
CA ARG A 327 -11.22 17.04 1.91
C ARG A 327 -10.55 16.08 0.93
N VAL A 328 -10.61 16.39 -0.37
CA VAL A 328 -9.93 15.59 -1.42
C VAL A 328 -8.48 16.00 -1.65
N ARG A 329 -8.09 17.19 -1.17
CA ARG A 329 -6.72 17.70 -1.25
C ARG A 329 -5.99 17.44 0.06
N LEU A 330 -4.78 16.92 -0.08
CA LEU A 330 -3.78 16.87 0.96
C LEU A 330 -3.07 18.22 0.98
N GLN A 331 -3.23 18.99 2.05
CA GLN A 331 -2.48 20.23 2.23
C GLN A 331 -1.06 19.89 2.63
N LEU A 332 -0.07 20.53 2.01
CA LEU A 332 1.35 20.35 2.35
C LEU A 332 2.01 21.66 2.81
N ASP A 333 1.22 22.73 2.90
CA ASP A 333 1.64 24.10 3.12
C ASP A 333 1.28 24.64 4.52
N GLN A 334 0.59 23.84 5.36
CA GLN A 334 0.21 24.22 6.72
C GLN A 334 1.20 23.66 7.75
N GLY A 335 2.47 24.02 7.61
CA GLY A 335 3.52 23.67 8.54
C GLY A 335 4.00 22.21 8.52
N ALA A 336 5.19 22.03 9.08
CA ALA A 336 5.87 20.75 9.16
C ALA A 336 6.46 20.52 10.56
N LEU A 337 6.33 19.29 11.05
CA LEU A 337 6.97 18.81 12.26
C LEU A 337 8.00 17.75 11.90
N VAL A 338 9.25 17.94 12.33
CA VAL A 338 10.36 17.03 12.07
C VAL A 338 10.87 16.43 13.38
N GLY A 339 11.02 15.11 13.43
CA GLY A 339 11.65 14.39 14.55
C GLY A 339 12.63 13.34 14.02
N TYR A 340 13.74 13.11 14.72
CA TYR A 340 14.73 12.13 14.30
C TYR A 340 15.40 11.44 15.49
N SER A 341 15.79 10.19 15.28
CA SER A 341 16.53 9.35 16.23
C SER A 341 17.84 10.02 16.66
N GLN A 342 18.28 9.73 17.89
CA GLN A 342 19.62 10.12 18.36
C GLN A 342 20.77 9.53 17.49
N GLU A 343 20.49 8.45 16.76
CA GLU A 343 21.44 7.79 15.85
C GLU A 343 21.62 8.56 14.52
N VAL A 344 20.76 9.55 14.25
CA VAL A 344 20.83 10.44 13.08
C VAL A 344 21.54 11.74 13.47
N LYS A 345 22.61 12.09 12.77
CA LYS A 345 23.36 13.31 13.07
C LYS A 345 22.56 14.53 12.61
N ALA A 346 22.58 15.59 13.41
CA ALA A 346 21.94 16.87 13.06
C ALA A 346 22.46 17.45 11.72
N SER A 347 23.73 17.19 11.37
CA SER A 347 24.30 17.60 10.08
C SER A 347 23.63 16.94 8.88
N ASP A 348 23.11 15.72 9.04
CA ASP A 348 22.47 14.97 7.96
C ASP A 348 21.04 15.47 7.73
N VAL A 349 20.39 16.01 8.78
CA VAL A 349 19.02 16.56 8.75
C VAL A 349 18.99 18.04 8.37
N ALA A 350 20.11 18.76 8.52
CA ALA A 350 20.19 20.19 8.24
C ALA A 350 19.76 20.58 6.79
N PRO A 351 20.15 19.84 5.72
CA PRO A 351 19.71 20.14 4.36
C PRO A 351 18.19 20.05 4.19
N LEU A 352 17.57 18.98 4.70
CA LEU A 352 16.12 18.81 4.73
C LEU A 352 15.43 19.98 5.44
N LEU A 353 15.92 20.38 6.61
CA LEU A 353 15.33 21.50 7.37
C LEU A 353 15.47 22.84 6.62
N ALA A 354 16.58 23.05 5.93
CA ALA A 354 16.78 24.23 5.10
C ALA A 354 15.76 24.25 3.94
N ALA A 355 15.63 23.14 3.21
CA ALA A 355 14.68 22.99 2.11
C ALA A 355 13.22 23.17 2.56
N LEU A 356 12.86 22.64 3.73
CA LEU A 356 11.52 22.83 4.32
C LEU A 356 11.29 24.29 4.72
N ARG A 357 12.25 24.94 5.38
CA ARG A 357 12.12 26.35 5.83
C ARG A 357 12.07 27.33 4.67
N GLU A 358 12.72 27.03 3.56
CA GLU A 358 12.62 27.81 2.32
C GLU A 358 11.20 27.77 1.75
N GLN A 359 10.52 26.62 1.84
CA GLN A 359 9.18 26.43 1.27
C GLN A 359 8.05 26.76 2.25
N LEU A 360 8.29 26.63 3.56
CA LEU A 360 7.31 26.76 4.65
C LEU A 360 7.82 27.71 5.75
N PRO A 361 8.09 28.99 5.43
CA PRO A 361 8.69 29.92 6.39
C PRO A 361 7.82 30.06 7.65
N GLU A 362 8.46 30.07 8.82
CA GLU A 362 7.86 30.21 10.16
C GLU A 362 6.97 29.05 10.66
N THR A 363 6.82 27.96 9.90
CA THR A 363 5.92 26.85 10.25
C THR A 363 6.62 25.48 10.37
N VAL A 364 7.95 25.45 10.38
CA VAL A 364 8.76 24.23 10.54
C VAL A 364 9.29 24.10 11.96
N HIS A 365 8.81 23.09 12.68
CA HIS A 365 9.24 22.78 14.04
C HIS A 365 10.05 21.49 14.08
N VAL A 366 11.02 21.40 14.99
CA VAL A 366 11.77 20.19 15.27
C VAL A 366 11.41 19.73 16.67
N ALA A 367 10.90 18.51 16.80
CA ALA A 367 10.64 17.89 18.10
C ALA A 367 11.87 17.10 18.55
N GLY A 368 12.36 17.39 19.75
CA GLY A 368 13.47 16.69 20.36
C GLY A 368 13.12 15.29 20.86
N ASN A 369 11.84 14.97 21.05
CA ASN A 369 11.35 13.65 21.48
C ASN A 369 9.84 13.53 21.21
N TRP A 370 9.24 12.41 21.63
CA TRP A 370 7.82 12.14 21.44
C TRP A 370 6.87 13.02 22.28
N ASP A 371 7.30 13.53 23.44
CA ASP A 371 6.48 14.45 24.23
C ASP A 371 6.40 15.83 23.56
N GLU A 372 7.52 16.34 23.06
CA GLU A 372 7.57 17.56 22.26
C GLU A 372 6.84 17.40 20.92
N TRP A 373 6.91 16.22 20.31
CA TRP A 373 6.15 15.87 19.11
C TRP A 373 4.65 16.01 19.39
N LYS A 374 4.16 15.36 20.45
CA LYS A 374 2.75 15.41 20.85
C LYS A 374 2.28 16.85 21.12
N GLN A 375 3.08 17.63 21.83
CA GLN A 375 2.78 19.03 22.13
C GLN A 375 2.68 19.87 20.85
N SER A 376 3.63 19.68 19.93
CA SER A 376 3.66 20.39 18.64
C SER A 376 2.45 20.02 17.78
N VAL A 377 2.15 18.73 17.65
CA VAL A 377 0.97 18.25 16.92
C VAL A 377 -0.31 18.88 17.47
N SER A 378 -0.50 18.84 18.79
CA SER A 378 -1.71 19.36 19.44
C SER A 378 -1.80 20.90 19.42
N GLY A 379 -0.67 21.59 19.32
CA GLY A 379 -0.60 23.04 19.35
C GLY A 379 -0.72 23.71 17.97
N SER A 380 -0.17 23.09 16.92
CA SER A 380 -0.09 23.71 15.58
C SER A 380 -0.80 22.95 14.46
N HIS A 381 -1.25 21.71 14.68
CA HIS A 381 -1.91 20.87 13.68
C HIS A 381 -1.18 20.85 12.31
N PRO A 382 0.10 20.47 12.28
CA PRO A 382 0.93 20.56 11.08
C PRO A 382 0.48 19.56 10.00
N SER A 383 0.34 20.04 8.77
CA SER A 383 -0.06 19.19 7.64
C SER A 383 1.02 18.19 7.18
N LEU A 384 2.28 18.44 7.54
CA LEU A 384 3.41 17.54 7.29
C LEU A 384 4.00 17.02 8.61
N LEU A 385 4.04 15.71 8.75
CA LEU A 385 4.72 15.03 9.84
C LEU A 385 5.89 14.24 9.26
N VAL A 386 7.12 14.49 9.71
CA VAL A 386 8.33 13.85 9.17
C VAL A 386 9.13 13.28 10.31
N ALA A 387 9.23 11.96 10.38
CA ALA A 387 9.95 11.23 11.40
C ALA A 387 11.03 10.34 10.77
N PHE A 388 12.25 10.42 11.30
CA PHE A 388 13.35 9.49 11.02
C PHE A 388 13.66 8.64 12.27
N PRO A 389 12.77 7.73 12.66
CA PRO A 389 12.90 6.99 13.91
C PRO A 389 13.89 5.83 13.79
N HIS A 390 14.36 5.34 14.93
CA HIS A 390 14.96 4.02 15.05
C HIS A 390 13.92 3.03 15.59
N ASN A 391 13.79 1.86 14.94
CA ASN A 391 12.96 0.77 15.45
C ASN A 391 13.69 0.07 16.60
N THR A 392 13.00 -0.15 17.71
CA THR A 392 13.52 -0.84 18.89
C THR A 392 12.52 -1.86 19.42
N GLY A 393 13.01 -2.84 20.18
CA GLY A 393 12.18 -3.89 20.79
C GLY A 393 11.80 -5.01 19.83
N GLU A 394 11.13 -6.03 20.36
CA GLU A 394 10.65 -7.20 19.60
C GLU A 394 9.20 -7.50 19.98
N ARG A 395 8.45 -8.17 19.08
CA ARG A 395 7.08 -8.64 19.35
C ARG A 395 6.12 -7.55 19.80
N GLN A 396 5.68 -7.59 21.06
CA GLN A 396 4.71 -6.65 21.60
C GLN A 396 5.38 -5.40 22.17
N ASP A 397 6.71 -5.39 22.29
CA ASP A 397 7.50 -4.29 22.85
C ASP A 397 8.10 -3.37 21.79
N ILE A 398 7.65 -3.51 20.55
CA ILE A 398 8.06 -2.70 19.41
C ILE A 398 7.78 -1.22 19.66
N ALA A 399 8.82 -0.39 19.52
CA ALA A 399 8.79 1.04 19.77
C ALA A 399 9.60 1.82 18.73
N LEU A 400 9.19 3.06 18.50
CA LEU A 400 9.92 4.03 17.68
C LEU A 400 10.71 4.96 18.58
N GLU A 401 12.00 5.11 18.34
CA GLU A 401 12.85 6.04 19.07
C GLU A 401 13.09 7.33 18.28
N ILE A 402 12.91 8.47 18.97
CA ILE A 402 13.28 9.82 18.53
C ILE A 402 13.98 10.50 19.71
N GLY A 403 15.12 11.14 19.47
CA GLY A 403 15.92 11.88 20.46
C GLY A 403 16.21 11.13 21.77
N GLY A 404 16.46 9.84 21.67
CA GLY A 404 16.79 8.92 22.78
C GLY A 404 15.56 8.39 23.52
N VAL A 405 14.35 8.73 23.10
CA VAL A 405 13.11 8.33 23.78
C VAL A 405 12.34 7.33 22.93
N ALA A 406 12.18 6.10 23.43
CA ALA A 406 11.38 5.06 22.79
C ALA A 406 9.89 5.25 23.08
N PHE A 407 9.05 5.13 22.04
CA PHE A 407 7.61 5.25 22.11
C PHE A 407 6.92 4.01 21.56
N LYS A 408 6.15 3.33 22.41
CA LYS A 408 5.32 2.19 22.02
C LYS A 408 4.07 2.71 21.29
N THR A 409 3.98 2.38 20.01
CA THR A 409 2.84 2.83 19.18
C THR A 409 1.54 2.05 19.40
N LEU A 410 1.55 0.99 20.21
CA LEU A 410 0.34 0.23 20.53
C LEU A 410 -0.71 1.18 21.13
N ARG A 411 -1.86 1.29 20.44
CA ARG A 411 -2.93 2.24 20.78
C ARG A 411 -2.47 3.71 20.77
N LEU A 412 -1.71 4.08 19.74
CA LEU A 412 -1.23 5.44 19.50
C LEU A 412 -2.36 6.49 19.66
N PRO A 413 -2.28 7.41 20.62
CA PRO A 413 -3.29 8.44 20.82
C PRO A 413 -3.36 9.42 19.65
N ARG A 414 -4.55 9.96 19.37
CA ARG A 414 -4.74 10.92 18.27
C ARG A 414 -3.90 12.19 18.39
N GLU A 415 -3.47 12.56 19.59
CA GLU A 415 -2.60 13.71 19.86
C GLU A 415 -1.21 13.62 19.21
N TYR A 416 -0.84 12.47 18.64
CA TYR A 416 0.39 12.27 17.89
C TYR A 416 0.22 12.47 16.37
N VAL A 417 -1.01 12.60 15.87
CA VAL A 417 -1.32 12.78 14.43
C VAL A 417 -2.32 13.88 14.13
N HIS A 418 -3.22 14.23 15.06
CA HIS A 418 -4.39 15.12 14.91
C HIS A 418 -5.39 14.73 13.79
N VAL A 419 -6.65 15.08 14.04
CA VAL A 419 -7.77 14.92 13.08
C VAL A 419 -8.56 16.21 12.91
N ASP A 420 -8.16 17.23 13.64
CA ASP A 420 -8.69 18.58 13.59
C ASP A 420 -7.95 19.34 12.48
N GLY A 421 -8.69 19.89 11.52
CA GLY A 421 -8.11 20.55 10.34
C GLY A 421 -7.86 19.60 9.16
N ALA A 422 -6.79 19.87 8.41
CA ALA A 422 -6.36 19.04 7.29
C ALA A 422 -5.68 17.77 7.79
N TYR A 423 -5.98 16.62 7.19
CA TYR A 423 -5.33 15.38 7.56
C TYR A 423 -3.87 15.41 7.12
N PRO A 424 -2.91 15.06 8.00
CA PRO A 424 -1.51 15.20 7.67
C PRO A 424 -0.98 14.04 6.82
N LEU A 425 0.02 14.36 6.02
CA LEU A 425 0.91 13.37 5.43
C LEU A 425 2.04 13.05 6.40
N LEU A 426 2.19 11.77 6.73
CA LEU A 426 3.26 11.28 7.60
C LEU A 426 4.35 10.59 6.77
N LEU A 427 5.57 11.11 6.80
CA LEU A 427 6.77 10.40 6.36
C LEU A 427 7.37 9.73 7.60
N LEU A 428 7.26 8.41 7.68
CA LEU A 428 7.84 7.58 8.73
C LEU A 428 8.98 6.76 8.13
N LEU A 429 10.18 7.34 8.08
CA LEU A 429 11.32 6.83 7.33
C LEU A 429 12.43 6.36 8.28
N GLY A 430 12.36 5.09 8.68
CA GLY A 430 13.40 4.42 9.49
C GLY A 430 13.81 3.06 8.91
N CYS A 431 14.65 2.30 9.59
CA CYS A 431 14.93 0.91 9.18
C CYS A 431 13.67 0.05 9.26
N ASP A 432 13.18 -0.49 8.15
CA ASP A 432 12.09 -1.49 8.12
C ASP A 432 10.81 -1.08 8.89
N THR A 433 10.36 0.16 8.69
CA THR A 433 9.19 0.71 9.40
C THR A 433 7.84 0.22 8.88
N ALA A 434 7.81 -0.35 7.67
CA ALA A 434 6.63 -0.96 7.04
C ALA A 434 6.66 -2.49 7.03
N SER A 435 7.82 -3.09 7.32
CA SER A 435 8.13 -4.53 7.34
C SER A 435 7.92 -5.31 6.05
N SER A 436 8.96 -6.05 5.65
CA SER A 436 8.80 -7.30 4.90
C SER A 436 9.41 -8.53 5.59
N ALA A 437 9.97 -8.38 6.81
CA ALA A 437 10.63 -9.49 7.53
C ALA A 437 10.25 -9.63 9.01
N GLN A 438 9.68 -8.62 9.70
CA GLN A 438 9.38 -8.68 11.15
C GLN A 438 8.12 -7.89 11.58
N GLN A 439 7.75 -7.91 12.86
CA GLN A 439 6.43 -7.49 13.38
C GLN A 439 6.14 -5.97 13.39
N TYR A 440 6.88 -5.15 12.62
CA TYR A 440 6.84 -3.68 12.63
C TYR A 440 5.70 -3.04 11.80
N ALA A 441 4.99 -3.80 10.95
CA ALA A 441 3.83 -3.32 10.18
C ALA A 441 2.70 -2.72 11.05
N ASN A 442 2.73 -3.01 12.36
CA ASN A 442 1.81 -2.43 13.33
C ASN A 442 1.95 -0.91 13.49
N HIS A 443 3.13 -0.31 13.30
CA HIS A 443 3.30 1.15 13.39
C HIS A 443 2.38 1.87 12.40
N ILE A 444 2.43 1.44 11.14
CA ILE A 444 1.60 1.96 10.06
C ILE A 444 0.11 1.89 10.44
N ARG A 445 -0.31 0.75 10.99
CA ARG A 445 -1.69 0.56 11.43
C ARG A 445 -2.11 1.61 12.47
N TYR A 446 -1.32 1.82 13.51
CA TYR A 446 -1.69 2.71 14.61
C TYR A 446 -1.72 4.18 14.17
N PHE A 447 -0.74 4.64 13.39
CA PHE A 447 -0.76 5.99 12.84
C PHE A 447 -1.93 6.22 11.86
N ARG A 448 -2.29 5.20 11.06
CA ARG A 448 -3.48 5.25 10.18
C ARG A 448 -4.76 5.41 11.00
N GLN A 449 -4.92 4.59 12.04
CA GLN A 449 -6.10 4.62 12.92
C GLN A 449 -6.20 5.93 13.74
N ALA A 450 -5.08 6.59 13.98
CA ALA A 450 -5.00 7.86 14.68
C ALA A 450 -5.34 9.08 13.80
N GLY A 451 -5.42 8.92 12.46
CA GLY A 451 -5.89 9.98 11.56
C GLY A 451 -4.99 10.34 10.38
N ALA A 452 -3.84 9.69 10.20
CA ALA A 452 -2.91 10.07 9.13
C ALA A 452 -3.55 9.88 7.74
N ALA A 453 -3.49 10.90 6.87
CA ALA A 453 -4.07 10.89 5.53
C ALA A 453 -3.44 9.82 4.64
N VAL A 454 -2.12 9.75 4.69
CA VAL A 454 -1.24 8.75 4.08
C VAL A 454 0.03 8.64 4.92
N ILE A 455 0.61 7.44 4.97
CA ILE A 455 1.91 7.20 5.59
C ILE A 455 2.89 6.72 4.52
N VAL A 456 3.95 7.48 4.28
CA VAL A 456 5.09 7.09 3.44
C VAL A 456 6.15 6.45 4.34
N SER A 457 6.57 5.23 4.02
CA SER A 457 7.40 4.41 4.88
C SER A 457 8.33 3.48 4.07
N THR A 458 9.14 2.66 4.74
CA THR A 458 10.18 1.82 4.17
C THR A 458 9.90 0.32 4.44
N ILE A 459 9.88 -0.50 3.40
CA ILE A 459 9.61 -1.97 3.49
C ILE A 459 10.86 -2.83 3.71
N ALA A 460 12.02 -2.20 3.90
CA ALA A 460 13.29 -2.85 4.13
C ALA A 460 14.17 -1.98 5.02
N THR A 461 15.28 -2.53 5.50
CA THR A 461 16.32 -1.81 6.24
C THR A 461 16.86 -0.63 5.43
N VAL A 462 16.94 0.56 6.05
CA VAL A 462 17.48 1.78 5.44
C VAL A 462 18.35 2.50 6.46
N PHE A 463 19.60 2.80 6.13
CA PHE A 463 20.50 3.56 6.99
C PHE A 463 19.97 4.98 7.27
N GLY A 464 20.07 5.46 8.51
CA GLY A 464 19.49 6.74 8.95
C GLY A 464 19.77 7.93 8.01
N PRO A 465 21.04 8.25 7.70
CA PRO A 465 21.38 9.30 6.75
C PRO A 465 20.77 9.13 5.34
N HIS A 466 20.60 7.89 4.87
CA HIS A 466 19.92 7.62 3.59
C HIS A 466 18.42 7.86 3.68
N ALA A 467 17.80 7.46 4.79
CA ALA A 467 16.38 7.74 5.03
C ALA A 467 16.12 9.26 4.99
N VAL A 468 17.02 10.05 5.57
CA VAL A 468 16.95 11.52 5.52
C VAL A 468 17.09 12.06 4.11
N ARG A 469 18.11 11.65 3.35
CA ARG A 469 18.30 12.10 1.95
C ARG A 469 17.16 11.70 1.04
N VAL A 470 16.62 10.49 1.21
CA VAL A 470 15.41 10.05 0.49
C VAL A 470 14.23 10.92 0.90
N GLY A 471 14.01 11.14 2.20
CA GLY A 471 12.93 11.99 2.70
C GLY A 471 12.99 13.43 2.16
N GLU A 472 14.19 14.02 2.14
CA GLU A 472 14.47 15.32 1.52
C GLU A 472 14.04 15.32 0.06
N LYS A 473 14.49 14.34 -0.73
CA LYS A 473 14.16 14.30 -2.16
C LYS A 473 12.68 14.07 -2.42
N LEU A 474 12.03 13.24 -1.60
CA LEU A 474 10.60 13.01 -1.69
C LEU A 474 9.82 14.31 -1.43
N LEU A 475 10.16 15.02 -0.36
CA LEU A 475 9.48 16.27 0.02
C LEU A 475 9.71 17.38 -0.99
N GLU A 476 10.92 17.50 -1.56
CA GLU A 476 11.22 18.44 -2.64
C GLU A 476 10.22 18.29 -3.80
N VAL A 477 10.05 17.06 -4.28
CA VAL A 477 9.16 16.75 -5.42
C VAL A 477 7.69 16.94 -5.06
N LEU A 478 7.27 16.44 -3.89
CA LEU A 478 5.87 16.56 -3.44
C LEU A 478 5.46 18.02 -3.25
N LEU A 479 6.30 18.83 -2.62
CA LEU A 479 6.04 20.26 -2.40
C LEU A 479 6.07 21.05 -3.72
N ALA A 480 6.97 20.71 -4.64
CA ALA A 480 7.00 21.33 -5.98
C ALA A 480 5.69 21.06 -6.75
N ILE A 481 5.22 19.80 -6.75
CA ILE A 481 3.95 19.42 -7.40
C ILE A 481 2.78 20.14 -6.73
N HIS A 482 2.72 20.17 -5.40
CA HIS A 482 1.66 20.86 -4.66
C HIS A 482 1.61 22.36 -4.98
N ARG A 483 2.76 23.05 -5.02
CA ARG A 483 2.83 24.47 -5.40
C ARG A 483 2.33 24.72 -6.82
N GLN A 484 2.77 23.90 -7.78
CA GLN A 484 2.30 24.00 -9.16
C GLN A 484 0.79 23.73 -9.27
N SER A 485 0.29 22.73 -8.55
CA SER A 485 -1.13 22.42 -8.45
C SER A 485 -1.96 23.60 -8.00
N THR A 486 -1.52 24.28 -6.93
CA THR A 486 -2.17 25.45 -6.35
C THR A 486 -2.12 26.66 -7.29
N ALA A 487 -0.98 26.91 -7.95
CA ALA A 487 -0.83 28.01 -8.91
C ALA A 487 -1.76 27.85 -10.13
N ASP A 488 -1.83 26.64 -10.68
CA ASP A 488 -2.69 26.35 -11.83
C ASP A 488 -4.17 26.52 -11.50
N GLU A 489 -4.61 26.11 -10.30
CA GLU A 489 -5.99 26.32 -9.85
C GLU A 489 -6.34 27.80 -9.71
N GLN A 490 -5.43 28.60 -9.17
CA GLN A 490 -5.60 30.05 -9.05
C GLN A 490 -5.67 30.73 -10.42
N SER A 491 -4.97 30.18 -11.43
CA SER A 491 -4.98 30.70 -12.80
C SER A 491 -6.26 30.36 -13.58
N GLY A 492 -7.13 29.48 -13.05
CA GLY A 492 -8.35 29.04 -13.73
C GLY A 492 -8.10 28.20 -14.99
N ALA A 493 -6.89 27.64 -15.14
CA ALA A 493 -6.54 26.82 -16.29
C ALA A 493 -7.47 25.59 -16.38
N PRO A 494 -8.14 25.35 -17.53
CA PRO A 494 -9.01 24.19 -17.69
C PRO A 494 -8.18 22.91 -17.59
N ARG A 495 -8.41 22.13 -16.53
CA ARG A 495 -7.80 20.82 -16.33
C ARG A 495 -8.77 19.72 -16.72
N GLN A 496 -8.25 18.71 -17.44
CA GLN A 496 -8.94 17.43 -17.51
C GLN A 496 -8.99 16.83 -16.09
N PRO A 497 -10.10 16.23 -15.65
CA PRO A 497 -10.22 15.64 -14.30
C PRO A 497 -9.13 14.61 -13.98
N ASP A 498 -8.65 13.89 -15.00
CA ASP A 498 -7.59 12.89 -14.88
C ASP A 498 -6.17 13.49 -14.86
N ALA A 499 -6.02 14.79 -15.10
CA ALA A 499 -4.74 15.49 -15.12
C ALA A 499 -4.37 16.14 -13.77
N VAL A 500 -5.23 16.03 -12.76
CA VAL A 500 -4.91 16.53 -11.41
C VAL A 500 -3.84 15.62 -10.79
N PRO A 501 -2.68 16.16 -10.35
CA PRO A 501 -1.65 15.36 -9.70
C PRO A 501 -2.18 14.74 -8.40
N CYS A 502 -2.17 13.41 -8.33
CA CYS A 502 -2.44 12.69 -7.09
C CYS A 502 -1.14 12.19 -6.47
N LEU A 503 -1.19 11.90 -5.16
CA LEU A 503 -0.06 11.44 -4.38
C LEU A 503 0.59 10.18 -4.96
N GLY A 504 -0.20 9.26 -5.50
CA GLY A 504 0.32 8.04 -6.13
C GLY A 504 1.31 8.30 -7.26
N GLU A 505 0.97 9.17 -8.20
CA GLU A 505 1.86 9.54 -9.30
C GLU A 505 3.04 10.36 -8.82
N ALA A 506 2.77 11.31 -7.92
CA ALA A 506 3.79 12.20 -7.36
C ALA A 506 4.89 11.42 -6.61
N LEU A 507 4.50 10.41 -5.82
CA LEU A 507 5.44 9.55 -5.11
C LEU A 507 6.24 8.66 -6.07
N ARG A 508 5.60 8.11 -7.11
CA ARG A 508 6.30 7.34 -8.15
C ARG A 508 7.34 8.21 -8.86
N GLU A 509 6.99 9.45 -9.17
CA GLU A 509 7.92 10.41 -9.78
C GLU A 509 9.07 10.76 -8.83
N ALA A 510 8.77 11.04 -7.56
CA ALA A 510 9.78 11.31 -6.56
C ALA A 510 10.78 10.15 -6.40
N LYS A 511 10.32 8.90 -6.45
CA LYS A 511 11.18 7.70 -6.44
C LYS A 511 12.10 7.64 -7.67
N ARG A 512 11.61 7.98 -8.86
CA ARG A 512 12.43 8.02 -10.07
C ARG A 512 13.50 9.09 -10.00
N GLN A 513 13.15 10.29 -9.52
CA GLN A 513 14.12 11.38 -9.35
C GLN A 513 15.19 11.03 -8.31
N ALA A 514 14.79 10.49 -7.15
CA ALA A 514 15.73 10.02 -6.14
C ALA A 514 16.70 8.96 -6.70
N LEU A 515 16.22 8.03 -7.51
CA LEU A 515 17.09 7.05 -8.16
C LEU A 515 18.08 7.67 -9.16
N ARG A 516 17.67 8.69 -9.92
CA ARG A 516 18.58 9.41 -10.83
C ARG A 516 19.73 10.09 -10.07
N GLU A 517 19.49 10.45 -8.82
CA GLU A 517 20.49 11.01 -7.91
C GLU A 517 21.25 9.94 -7.11
N SER A 518 21.21 8.69 -7.55
CA SER A 518 21.93 7.57 -6.93
C SER A 518 21.45 7.26 -5.50
N LEU A 519 20.14 7.37 -5.24
CA LEU A 519 19.50 6.95 -3.99
C LEU A 519 18.74 5.61 -4.19
N PRO A 520 19.42 4.45 -4.22
CA PRO A 520 18.77 3.14 -4.42
C PRO A 520 17.69 2.82 -3.38
N MET A 521 17.82 3.38 -2.16
CA MET A 521 16.86 3.22 -1.07
C MET A 521 15.47 3.78 -1.38
N ALA A 522 15.34 4.62 -2.41
CA ALA A 522 14.02 5.06 -2.88
C ALA A 522 13.14 3.89 -3.35
N LEU A 523 13.71 2.77 -3.80
CA LEU A 523 12.95 1.56 -4.14
C LEU A 523 12.18 1.00 -2.94
N CYS A 524 12.74 1.12 -1.73
CA CYS A 524 12.15 0.65 -0.48
C CYS A 524 10.98 1.52 -0.01
N VAL A 525 10.76 2.69 -0.62
CA VAL A 525 9.70 3.62 -0.22
C VAL A 525 8.35 3.13 -0.71
N VAL A 526 7.39 3.04 0.21
CA VAL A 526 5.99 2.70 -0.05
C VAL A 526 5.06 3.70 0.62
N ALA A 527 3.81 3.75 0.18
CA ALA A 527 2.77 4.54 0.82
C ALA A 527 1.57 3.67 1.25
N PHE A 528 1.00 3.98 2.41
CA PHE A 528 -0.20 3.38 2.96
C PHE A 528 -1.30 4.43 3.10
N GLY A 529 -2.45 4.17 2.48
CA GLY A 529 -3.55 5.13 2.32
C GLY A 529 -4.02 5.19 0.87
N ASP A 530 -4.99 6.06 0.59
CA ASP A 530 -5.56 6.21 -0.75
C ASP A 530 -4.57 6.92 -1.69
N ALA A 531 -4.34 6.40 -2.90
CA ALA A 531 -3.40 7.03 -3.84
C ALA A 531 -3.99 8.27 -4.53
N ASP A 532 -5.32 8.46 -4.47
CA ASP A 532 -6.04 9.55 -5.14
C ASP A 532 -6.09 10.86 -4.33
N TRP A 533 -5.37 10.97 -3.21
CA TRP A 533 -5.19 12.26 -2.53
C TRP A 533 -4.58 13.27 -3.51
N ARG A 534 -5.30 14.37 -3.76
CA ARG A 534 -4.83 15.43 -4.66
C ARG A 534 -3.76 16.25 -3.96
N LEU A 535 -2.72 16.62 -4.69
CA LEU A 535 -1.73 17.60 -4.24
C LEU A 535 -2.15 18.98 -4.70
#